data_AF-A0A7W9G0L7-F1
#
_entry.id   AF-A0A7W9G0L7-F1
#
_cell.length_a   1.000
_cell.length_b   1.000
_cell.length_c   1.000
_cell.angle_alpha   90.00
_cell.angle_beta   90.00
_cell.angle_gamma   90.00
#
_symmetry.space_group_name_H-M   'P 1'
#
loop_
_entity.id
_entity.type
_entity.pdbx_description
1 polymer ?
#
loop_
_entity_poly.entity_id
_entity_poly.type
_entity_poly.pdbx_seq_one_letter_code
_entity_poly.pdbx_strand_id
1 'polypeptide(L)'
;MTEMVPNPLLPALQETLRTIEPLIHDMQQALVNRAKDFHSGRIWTGPVAKDFDGELDRHTGRVRYAGDTILNELRLQITRTADMVTEKEAQRLIRQYDL
;
A
#
# COMPACT_ATOMS: atom_id res chain seq x y z
N MET A 1 39.32 -6.06 7.90
CA MET A 1 38.15 -6.67 7.25
C MET A 1 36.94 -5.84 7.62
N THR A 2 36.07 -5.48 6.68
CA THR A 2 34.86 -4.70 6.98
C THR A 2 33.83 -5.63 7.62
N GLU A 3 33.39 -5.31 8.83
CA GLU A 3 32.35 -6.07 9.50
C GLU A 3 31.00 -5.88 8.78
N MET A 4 30.38 -7.00 8.40
CA MET A 4 29.07 -7.05 7.76
C MET A 4 28.04 -7.33 8.84
N VAL A 5 27.05 -6.47 8.96
CA VAL A 5 25.96 -6.55 9.93
C VAL A 5 24.62 -6.69 9.20
N PRO A 6 23.57 -7.24 9.85
CA PRO A 6 22.24 -7.27 9.28
C PRO A 6 21.76 -5.86 8.89
N ASN A 7 21.09 -5.77 7.75
CA ASN A 7 20.54 -4.50 7.28
C ASN A 7 19.32 -4.10 8.11
N PRO A 8 19.37 -2.99 8.87
CA PRO A 8 18.26 -2.57 9.73
C PRO A 8 17.01 -2.13 8.93
N LEU A 9 17.18 -1.74 7.67
CA LEU A 9 16.08 -1.31 6.81
C LEU A 9 15.17 -2.48 6.40
N LEU A 10 15.73 -3.68 6.25
CA LEU A 10 14.98 -4.84 5.80
C LEU A 10 13.82 -5.22 6.75
N PRO A 11 14.03 -5.42 8.06
CA PRO A 11 12.93 -5.70 8.99
C PRO A 11 11.94 -4.53 9.09
N ALA A 12 12.41 -3.28 8.97
CA ALA A 12 11.54 -2.11 8.98
C ALA A 12 10.59 -2.06 7.77
N LEU A 13 11.08 -2.37 6.57
CA LEU A 13 10.26 -2.47 5.36
C LEU A 13 9.25 -3.62 5.46
N GLN A 14 9.66 -4.76 6.01
CA GLN A 14 8.77 -5.92 6.23
C GLN A 14 7.68 -5.62 7.26
N GLU A 15 8.01 -4.91 8.34
CA GLU A 15 7.03 -4.46 9.34
C GLU A 15 6.05 -3.46 8.74
N THR A 16 6.57 -2.52 7.95
CA THR A 16 5.75 -1.54 7.22
C THR A 16 4.76 -2.27 6.31
N LEU A 17 5.23 -3.23 5.50
CA LEU A 17 4.37 -4.03 4.62
C LEU A 17 3.28 -4.77 5.42
N ARG A 18 3.65 -5.45 6.52
CA ARG A 18 2.71 -6.15 7.39
C ARG A 18 1.66 -5.23 8.00
N THR A 19 2.01 -3.97 8.26
CA THR A 19 1.10 -2.96 8.81
C THR A 19 0.16 -2.40 7.75
N ILE A 20 0.66 -2.04 6.56
CA ILE A 20 -0.13 -1.30 5.58
C ILE A 20 -0.98 -2.18 4.66
N GLU A 21 -0.56 -3.42 4.42
CA GLU A 21 -1.27 -4.36 3.55
C GLU A 21 -2.72 -4.61 3.99
N PRO A 22 -3.01 -4.91 5.27
CA PRO A 22 -4.39 -5.06 5.72
C PRO A 22 -5.17 -3.74 5.63
N LEU A 23 -4.54 -2.59 5.91
CA LEU A 23 -5.21 -1.28 5.84
C LEU A 23 -5.66 -0.94 4.40
N ILE A 24 -4.78 -1.21 3.42
CA ILE A 24 -5.11 -1.02 2.00
C ILE A 24 -6.20 -1.99 1.58
N HIS A 25 -6.12 -3.25 2.00
CA HIS A 25 -7.14 -4.25 1.71
C HIS A 25 -8.51 -3.85 2.26
N ASP A 26 -8.58 -3.46 3.53
CA ASP A 26 -9.83 -3.07 4.21
C ASP A 26 -10.45 -1.83 3.54
N MET A 27 -9.63 -0.84 3.20
CA MET A 27 -10.08 0.35 2.46
C MET A 27 -10.66 -0.03 1.09
N GLN A 28 -9.97 -0.87 0.33
CA GLN A 28 -10.44 -1.33 -0.98
C GLN A 28 -11.75 -2.11 -0.84
N GLN A 29 -11.87 -3.02 0.13
CA GLN A 29 -13.09 -3.79 0.38
C GLN A 29 -14.26 -2.92 0.82
N ALA A 30 -14.03 -1.93 1.68
CA ALA A 30 -15.06 -0.99 2.10
C ALA A 30 -15.67 -0.27 0.88
N LEU A 31 -14.85 0.18 -0.07
CA LEU A 31 -15.32 0.82 -1.30
C LEU A 31 -16.09 -0.15 -2.20
N VAL A 32 -15.59 -1.39 -2.37
CA VAL A 32 -16.29 -2.43 -3.15
C VAL A 32 -17.68 -2.68 -2.58
N ASN A 33 -17.79 -2.82 -1.27
CA ASN A 33 -19.05 -3.11 -0.60
C ASN A 33 -20.03 -1.95 -0.75
N ARG A 34 -19.56 -0.70 -0.60
CA ARG A 34 -20.39 0.49 -0.84
C ARG A 34 -20.86 0.61 -2.28
N ALA A 35 -20.01 0.29 -3.26
CA ALA A 35 -20.43 0.24 -4.66
C ALA A 35 -21.51 -0.83 -4.90
N LYS A 36 -21.32 -2.04 -4.37
CA LYS A 36 -22.35 -3.11 -4.44
C LYS A 36 -23.67 -2.71 -3.80
N ASP A 37 -23.64 -2.04 -2.65
CA ASP A 37 -24.84 -1.52 -1.98
C ASP A 37 -25.59 -0.53 -2.88
N PHE A 38 -24.86 0.33 -3.59
CA PHE A 38 -25.43 1.27 -4.57
C PHE A 38 -26.10 0.53 -5.74
N HIS A 39 -25.46 -0.51 -6.28
CA HIS A 39 -26.01 -1.35 -7.35
C HIS A 39 -27.12 -2.31 -6.90
N SER A 40 -27.42 -2.44 -5.61
CA SER A 40 -28.48 -3.32 -5.08
C SER A 40 -29.91 -2.86 -5.45
N GLY A 41 -30.04 -1.77 -6.20
CA GLY A 41 -31.23 -1.48 -7.00
C GLY A 41 -32.41 -0.89 -6.23
N ARG A 42 -32.21 -0.37 -5.02
CA ARG A 42 -33.35 0.04 -4.20
C ARG A 42 -34.08 1.30 -4.68
N ILE A 43 -33.46 2.41 -5.09
CA ILE A 43 -34.25 3.62 -5.50
C ILE A 43 -33.58 4.54 -6.56
N TRP A 44 -32.31 4.38 -6.94
CA TRP A 44 -31.63 5.42 -7.73
C TRP A 44 -31.47 5.06 -9.22
N THR A 45 -32.39 5.55 -10.06
CA THR A 45 -32.30 5.46 -11.53
C THR A 45 -32.45 6.86 -12.15
N GLY A 46 -31.77 7.10 -13.28
CA GLY A 46 -31.79 8.39 -14.00
C GLY A 46 -30.39 8.90 -14.36
N PRO A 47 -30.27 10.02 -15.10
CA PRO A 47 -28.98 10.56 -15.55
C PRO A 47 -28.00 10.82 -14.39
N VAL A 48 -28.49 11.44 -13.31
CA VAL A 48 -27.69 11.72 -12.10
C VAL A 48 -27.18 10.44 -11.43
N ALA A 49 -27.96 9.36 -11.47
CA ALA A 49 -27.56 8.06 -10.93
C ALA A 49 -26.37 7.48 -11.71
N LYS A 50 -26.41 7.61 -13.05
CA LYS A 50 -25.34 7.15 -13.94
C LYS A 50 -24.07 7.97 -13.79
N ASP A 51 -24.21 9.28 -13.65
CA ASP A 51 -23.06 10.16 -13.45
C ASP A 51 -22.36 9.84 -12.12
N PHE A 52 -23.14 9.70 -11.04
CA PHE A 52 -22.60 9.28 -9.75
C PHE A 52 -21.93 7.90 -9.81
N ASP A 53 -22.52 6.94 -10.51
CA ASP A 53 -21.95 5.60 -10.69
C ASP A 53 -20.58 5.65 -11.39
N GLY A 54 -20.48 6.42 -12.48
CA GLY A 54 -19.23 6.63 -13.18
C GLY A 54 -18.16 7.32 -12.32
N GLU A 55 -18.55 8.26 -11.47
CA GLU A 55 -17.63 8.87 -10.51
C GLU A 55 -17.19 7.88 -9.43
N LEU A 56 -18.11 7.09 -8.88
CA LEU A 56 -17.83 6.08 -7.88
C LEU A 56 -16.86 5.01 -8.40
N ASP A 57 -17.06 4.54 -9.62
CA ASP A 57 -16.15 3.62 -10.30
C ASP A 57 -14.77 4.23 -10.51
N ARG A 58 -14.71 5.49 -10.99
CA ARG A 58 -13.46 6.22 -11.17
C ARG A 58 -12.68 6.36 -9.86
N HIS A 59 -13.35 6.74 -8.78
CA HIS A 59 -12.72 6.92 -7.46
C HIS A 59 -12.27 5.57 -6.89
N THR A 60 -13.09 4.53 -7.00
CA THR A 60 -12.74 3.17 -6.57
C THR A 60 -11.52 2.64 -7.33
N GLY A 61 -11.48 2.84 -8.64
CA GLY A 61 -10.33 2.49 -9.48
C GLY A 61 -9.05 3.21 -9.07
N ARG A 62 -9.13 4.52 -8.79
CA ARG A 62 -7.97 5.31 -8.32
C ARG A 62 -7.45 4.83 -6.96
N VAL A 63 -8.34 4.53 -6.02
CA VAL A 63 -7.94 4.04 -4.69
C VAL A 63 -7.29 2.67 -4.78
N ARG A 64 -7.84 1.75 -5.60
CA ARG A 64 -7.22 0.45 -5.85
C ARG A 64 -5.83 0.60 -6.44
N TYR A 65 -5.71 1.36 -7.53
CA TYR A 65 -4.44 1.62 -8.19
C TYR A 65 -3.39 2.20 -7.25
N ALA A 66 -3.75 3.21 -6.45
CA ALA A 66 -2.84 3.81 -5.49
C ALA A 66 -2.37 2.80 -4.43
N GLY A 67 -3.28 2.00 -3.88
CA GLY A 67 -2.96 0.95 -2.93
C GLY A 67 -2.02 -0.10 -3.51
N ASP A 68 -2.32 -0.59 -4.71
CA ASP A 68 -1.53 -1.60 -5.41
C ASP A 68 -0.13 -1.07 -5.75
N THR A 69 -0.01 0.19 -6.18
CA THR A 69 1.28 0.85 -6.43
C THR A 69 2.13 0.90 -5.16
N ILE A 70 1.57 1.35 -4.03
CA ILE A 70 2.28 1.42 -2.75
C ILE A 70 2.80 0.04 -2.33
N LEU A 71 1.95 -0.99 -2.39
CA LEU A 71 2.33 -2.35 -2.02
C LEU A 71 3.39 -2.93 -2.94
N ASN A 72 3.28 -2.69 -4.24
CA ASN A 72 4.26 -3.15 -5.22
C ASN A 72 5.61 -2.47 -5.05
N GLU A 73 5.64 -1.16 -4.80
CA GLU A 73 6.87 -0.41 -4.53
C GLU A 73 7.56 -0.92 -3.26
N LEU A 74 6.82 -1.16 -2.17
CA LEU A 74 7.38 -1.72 -0.94
C LEU A 74 7.93 -3.14 -1.13
N ARG A 75 7.19 -4.02 -1.80
CA ARG A 75 7.65 -5.39 -2.10
C ARG A 75 8.88 -5.39 -2.99
N LEU A 76 8.94 -4.50 -3.98
CA LEU A 76 10.10 -4.32 -4.84
C LEU A 76 11.30 -3.81 -4.04
N GLN A 77 11.09 -2.86 -3.14
CA GLN A 77 12.14 -2.32 -2.29
C GLN A 77 12.70 -3.38 -1.34
N ILE A 78 11.84 -4.20 -0.71
CA ILE A 78 12.26 -5.36 0.10
C ILE A 78 13.14 -6.29 -0.73
N THR A 79 12.68 -6.66 -1.94
CA THR A 79 13.40 -7.58 -2.84
C THR A 79 14.78 -7.06 -3.26
N ARG A 80 14.92 -5.73 -3.37
CA ARG A 80 16.19 -5.07 -3.76
C ARG A 80 17.10 -4.75 -2.58
N THR A 81 16.60 -4.85 -1.36
CA THR A 81 17.36 -4.51 -0.16
C THR A 81 18.30 -5.67 0.20
N ALA A 82 19.60 -5.39 0.31
CA ALA A 82 20.57 -6.41 0.70
C ALA A 82 20.35 -6.85 2.16
N ASP A 83 20.49 -8.15 2.44
CA ASP A 83 20.34 -8.72 3.78
C ASP A 83 21.42 -8.24 4.76
N MET A 84 22.63 -8.00 4.24
CA MET A 84 23.80 -7.62 5.01
C MET A 84 24.43 -6.35 4.42
N VAL A 85 24.83 -5.44 5.28
CA VAL A 85 25.52 -4.19 4.92
C VAL A 85 26.70 -3.97 5.84
N THR A 86 27.60 -3.06 5.46
CA THR A 86 28.70 -2.66 6.37
C THR A 86 28.13 -1.95 7.60
N GLU A 87 28.80 -2.02 8.74
CA GLU A 87 28.36 -1.33 9.96
C GLU A 87 28.13 0.19 9.75
N LYS A 88 29.02 0.84 9.00
CA LYS A 88 28.89 2.27 8.64
C LYS A 88 27.60 2.57 7.88
N GLU A 89 27.21 1.65 6.99
CA GLU A 89 25.98 1.74 6.21
C GLU A 89 24.76 1.51 7.08
N ALA A 90 24.79 0.51 7.97
CA ALA A 90 23.71 0.26 8.93
C ALA A 90 23.45 1.51 9.81
N GLN A 91 24.51 2.11 10.36
CA GLN A 91 24.38 3.35 11.15
C GLN A 91 23.84 4.53 10.33
N ARG A 92 24.17 4.60 9.03
CA ARG A 92 23.61 5.61 8.13
C ARG A 92 22.10 5.40 7.96
N LEU A 93 21.67 4.18 7.68
CA LEU A 93 20.27 3.82 7.48
C LEU A 93 19.44 4.08 8.75
N ILE A 94 19.95 3.70 9.92
CA ILE A 94 19.31 3.98 11.21
C ILE A 94 19.05 5.48 11.38
N ARG A 95 20.06 6.32 11.14
CA ARG A 95 19.89 7.79 11.26
C ARG A 95 18.99 8.39 10.20
N GLN A 96 19.02 7.85 8.97
CA GLN A 96 18.25 8.38 7.85
C GLN A 96 16.75 8.10 8.01
N TYR A 97 16.40 6.94 8.55
CA TYR A 97 15.03 6.45 8.63
C TYR A 97 14.48 6.36 10.05
N ASP A 98 15.26 6.79 11.06
CA ASP A 98 14.89 6.76 12.49
C ASP A 98 14.46 5.37 12.97
N LEU A 99 15.34 4.37 12.72
CA LEU A 99 15.11 2.94 13.00
C LEU A 99 15.61 2.49 14.38
#